data_AF-A0A7S3KD27-F1
#
_entry.id   AF-A0A7S3KD27-F1
#
_cell.length_a   1.000
_cell.length_b   1.000
_cell.length_c   1.000
_cell.angle_alpha   90.00
_cell.angle_beta   90.00
_cell.angle_gamma   90.00
#
_symmetry.space_group_name_H-M   'P 1'
#
loop_
_entity.id
_entity.type
_entity.pdbx_description
1 polymer ?
#
loop_
_entity_poly.entity_id
_entity_poly.type
_entity_poly.pdbx_seq_one_letter_code
_entity_poly.pdbx_strand_id
1 'polypeptide(L)'
;RYSGKYTKPSKPKFMSVEEFIYLINDSGALRYEVGHGSSEIGCQFNLSMMTYIDEINTNKHIQMFYYEFLEAISRIAHKIKIFPNIERYQNRTSVVKPTK
;
A
#
# COMPACT_ATOMS: atom_id res chain seq x y z
N ARG A 1 -6.51 -12.28 6.51
CA ARG A 1 -5.15 -12.34 7.11
C ARG A 1 -4.17 -12.07 5.98
N TYR A 2 -3.32 -11.05 6.07
CA TYR A 2 -2.47 -10.57 4.97
C TYR A 2 -1.00 -11.02 5.10
N SER A 3 -0.72 -12.02 5.93
CA SER A 3 0.62 -12.61 6.05
C SER A 3 0.48 -14.05 6.53
N GLY A 4 1.39 -14.90 6.06
CA GLY A 4 1.51 -16.27 6.50
C GLY A 4 0.77 -17.30 5.65
N LYS A 5 0.13 -16.90 4.54
CA LYS A 5 -0.53 -17.85 3.61
C LYS A 5 0.45 -18.89 3.07
N TYR A 6 1.70 -18.48 2.83
CA TYR A 6 2.75 -19.31 2.23
C TYR A 6 3.92 -19.59 3.18
N THR A 7 3.85 -19.13 4.43
CA THR A 7 4.95 -19.31 5.39
C THR A 7 4.93 -20.74 5.95
N LYS A 8 6.06 -21.45 5.79
CA LYS A 8 6.24 -22.77 6.41
C LYS A 8 6.33 -22.65 7.93
N PRO A 9 5.84 -23.63 8.70
CA PRO A 9 6.06 -23.69 10.14
C PRO A 9 7.56 -23.54 10.46
N SER A 10 7.88 -22.77 11.49
CA SER A 10 9.25 -22.48 11.96
C SER A 10 10.14 -21.65 11.01
N LYS A 11 9.61 -21.12 9.90
CA LYS A 11 10.31 -20.13 9.07
C LYS A 11 9.85 -18.70 9.42
N PRO A 12 10.72 -17.70 9.22
CA PRO A 12 10.32 -16.30 9.38
C PRO A 12 9.10 -15.97 8.52
N LYS A 13 8.15 -15.23 9.11
CA LYS A 13 6.98 -14.77 8.38
C LYS A 13 7.39 -13.80 7.28
N PHE A 14 6.73 -13.93 6.15
CA PHE A 14 6.86 -13.01 5.02
C PHE A 14 5.46 -12.62 4.54
N MET A 15 5.42 -11.62 3.68
CA MET A 15 4.24 -11.25 2.92
C MET A 15 4.52 -11.49 1.45
N SER A 16 3.60 -12.14 0.74
CA SER A 16 3.72 -12.31 -0.71
C SER A 16 3.25 -11.07 -1.47
N VAL A 17 3.66 -10.95 -2.73
CA VAL A 17 3.15 -9.90 -3.65
C VAL A 17 1.62 -9.90 -3.69
N GLU A 18 1.01 -11.08 -3.75
CA GLU A 18 -0.46 -11.23 -3.78
C GLU A 18 -1.10 -10.71 -2.47
N GLU A 19 -0.54 -11.08 -1.32
CA GLU A 19 -1.02 -10.61 -0.01
C GLU A 19 -0.91 -9.09 0.11
N PHE A 20 0.17 -8.50 -0.42
CA PHE A 20 0.39 -7.06 -0.41
C PHE A 20 -0.59 -6.33 -1.34
N ILE A 21 -0.78 -6.81 -2.58
CA ILE A 21 -1.77 -6.23 -3.51
C ILE A 21 -3.17 -6.28 -2.90
N TYR A 22 -3.53 -7.41 -2.31
CA TYR A 22 -4.82 -7.56 -1.65
C TYR A 22 -4.97 -6.61 -0.45
N LEU A 23 -3.94 -6.47 0.39
CA LEU A 23 -3.94 -5.53 1.52
C LEU A 23 -4.20 -4.09 1.08
N ILE A 24 -3.48 -3.62 0.07
CA ILE A 24 -3.58 -2.23 -0.39
C ILE A 24 -4.93 -1.97 -1.05
N ASN A 25 -5.42 -2.90 -1.87
CA ASN A 25 -6.74 -2.77 -2.49
C ASN A 25 -7.87 -2.76 -1.45
N ASP A 26 -7.79 -3.64 -0.45
CA ASP A 26 -8.78 -3.73 0.62
C ASP A 26 -8.77 -2.51 1.54
N SER A 27 -7.59 -1.90 1.76
CA SER A 27 -7.47 -0.65 2.53
C SER A 27 -8.18 0.56 1.88
N GLY A 28 -8.45 0.49 0.58
CA GLY A 28 -9.03 1.61 -0.18
C GLY A 28 -8.08 2.79 -0.38
N ALA A 29 -6.80 2.67 0.00
CA ALA A 29 -5.80 3.74 -0.05
C ALA A 29 -5.67 4.39 -1.44
N LEU A 30 -5.84 3.61 -2.51
CA LEU A 30 -5.71 4.06 -3.90
C LEU A 30 -7.05 4.07 -4.66
N ARG A 31 -8.19 3.95 -3.94
CA ARG A 31 -9.53 3.82 -4.56
C ARG A 31 -9.91 4.97 -5.49
N TYR A 32 -9.43 6.18 -5.22
CA TYR A 32 -9.77 7.40 -5.94
C TYR A 32 -8.67 7.84 -6.93
N GLU A 33 -7.57 7.08 -7.01
CA GLU A 33 -6.44 7.40 -7.86
C GLU A 33 -6.63 6.76 -9.24
N VAL A 34 -6.80 7.59 -10.28
CA VAL A 34 -6.91 7.11 -11.66
C VAL A 34 -5.59 6.46 -12.09
N GLY A 35 -5.64 5.24 -12.62
CA GLY A 35 -4.47 4.52 -13.16
C GLY A 35 -3.70 3.62 -12.18
N HIS A 36 -4.03 3.66 -10.88
CA HIS A 36 -3.32 2.88 -9.86
C HIS A 36 -3.94 1.47 -9.70
N GLY A 37 -3.76 0.63 -10.73
CA GLY A 37 -4.16 -0.77 -10.71
C GLY A 37 -3.18 -1.67 -9.94
N SER A 38 -3.51 -2.97 -9.82
CA SER A 38 -2.65 -3.99 -9.18
C SER A 38 -1.21 -4.01 -9.69
N SER A 39 -1.00 -3.63 -10.96
CA SER A 39 0.33 -3.52 -11.56
C SER A 39 1.20 -2.44 -10.90
N GLU A 40 0.63 -1.29 -10.53
CA GLU A 40 1.40 -0.22 -9.89
C GLU A 40 1.78 -0.57 -8.45
N ILE A 41 0.88 -1.26 -7.75
CA ILE A 41 1.15 -1.81 -6.41
C ILE A 41 2.27 -2.84 -6.49
N GLY A 42 2.27 -3.70 -7.51
CA GLY A 42 3.36 -4.64 -7.80
C GLY A 42 4.68 -3.94 -8.10
N CYS A 43 4.67 -2.81 -8.82
CA CYS A 43 5.88 -2.01 -9.01
C CYS A 43 6.42 -1.46 -7.69
N GLN A 44 5.56 -0.97 -6.78
CA GLN A 44 6.01 -0.50 -5.47
C GLN A 44 6.58 -1.64 -4.61
N PHE A 45 5.99 -2.83 -4.69
CA PHE A 45 6.55 -4.03 -4.09
C PHE A 45 8.00 -4.24 -4.56
N ASN A 46 8.22 -4.33 -5.87
CA ASN A 46 9.53 -4.61 -6.45
C ASN A 46 10.57 -3.55 -6.10
N LEU A 47 10.19 -2.27 -6.11
CA LEU A 47 11.07 -1.16 -5.75
C LEU A 47 11.47 -1.15 -4.27
N SER A 48 10.71 -1.83 -3.42
CA SER A 48 10.96 -1.91 -1.98
C SER A 48 11.80 -3.11 -1.59
N MET A 49 12.06 -4.01 -2.54
CA MET A 49 12.90 -5.19 -2.33
C MET A 49 14.37 -4.78 -2.19
N MET A 50 15.06 -5.38 -1.22
CA MET A 50 16.50 -5.23 -1.13
C MET A 50 17.20 -6.14 -2.14
N THR A 51 18.43 -5.78 -2.53
CA THR A 51 19.28 -6.64 -3.36
C THR A 51 19.75 -7.84 -2.55
N TYR A 52 19.66 -9.04 -3.12
CA TYR A 52 20.13 -10.27 -2.49
C TYR A 52 21.29 -10.88 -3.27
N ILE A 53 22.25 -11.46 -2.56
CA ILE A 53 23.42 -12.10 -3.18
C ILE A 53 23.03 -13.39 -3.92
N ASP A 54 22.02 -14.11 -3.41
CA ASP A 54 21.53 -15.36 -3.99
C ASP A 54 20.05 -15.24 -4.39
N GLU A 55 19.80 -14.63 -5.55
CA GLU A 55 18.43 -14.48 -6.08
C GLU A 55 17.89 -15.76 -6.71
N ILE A 56 18.77 -16.61 -7.24
CA ILE A 56 18.39 -17.81 -8.00
C ILE A 56 17.75 -18.86 -7.10
N ASN A 57 18.31 -19.06 -5.91
CA ASN A 57 17.82 -20.09 -4.99
C ASN A 57 16.80 -19.56 -3.98
N THR A 58 16.46 -18.26 -4.04
CA THR A 58 15.55 -17.64 -3.07
C THR A 58 14.30 -17.07 -3.74
N ASN A 59 13.16 -17.26 -3.09
CA ASN A 59 11.88 -16.67 -3.52
C ASN A 59 11.75 -15.19 -3.11
N LYS A 60 12.88 -14.49 -2.97
CA LYS A 60 12.91 -13.14 -2.40
C LYS A 60 12.17 -12.13 -3.27
N HIS A 61 12.31 -12.23 -4.58
CA HIS A 61 11.59 -11.42 -5.56
C HIS A 61 10.05 -11.48 -5.46
N ILE A 62 9.48 -12.47 -4.76
CA ILE A 62 8.03 -12.59 -4.51
C ILE A 62 7.67 -12.62 -3.02
N GLN A 63 8.64 -12.49 -2.11
CA GLN A 63 8.47 -12.61 -0.65
C GLN A 63 9.20 -11.49 0.09
N MET A 64 8.43 -10.51 0.55
CA MET A 64 8.93 -9.41 1.37
C MET A 64 8.97 -9.76 2.86
N PHE A 65 10.03 -9.32 3.52
CA PHE A 65 10.12 -9.27 4.98
C PHE A 65 9.58 -7.94 5.53
N TYR A 66 9.54 -7.82 6.85
CA TYR A 66 8.92 -6.68 7.53
C TYR A 66 9.50 -5.32 7.15
N TYR A 67 10.82 -5.21 6.92
CA TYR A 67 11.45 -3.94 6.53
C TYR A 67 11.12 -3.54 5.09
N GLU A 68 11.12 -4.49 4.15
CA GLU A 68 10.68 -4.30 2.76
C GLU A 68 9.20 -3.89 2.72
N PHE A 69 8.39 -4.46 3.62
CA PHE A 69 7.00 -4.06 3.80
C PHE A 69 6.84 -2.60 4.25
N LEU A 70 7.63 -2.15 5.24
CA LEU A 70 7.59 -0.76 5.71
C LEU A 70 7.97 0.22 4.59
N GLU A 71 9.00 -0.12 3.81
CA GLU A 71 9.41 0.68 2.65
C GLU A 71 8.31 0.74 1.57
N ALA A 72 7.67 -0.39 1.29
CA ALA A 72 6.58 -0.45 0.31
C ALA A 72 5.37 0.40 0.72
N ILE A 73 5.01 0.38 2.01
CA ILE A 73 3.96 1.25 2.54
C ILE A 73 4.36 2.72 2.46
N SER A 74 5.60 3.06 2.82
CA SER A 74 6.09 4.44 2.74
C SER A 74 5.96 4.99 1.32
N ARG A 75 6.32 4.20 0.32
CA ARG A 75 6.18 4.55 -1.10
C ARG A 75 4.74 4.75 -1.55
N ILE A 76 3.84 3.87 -1.10
CA ILE A 76 2.41 4.02 -1.39
C ILE A 76 1.86 5.26 -0.71
N ALA A 77 2.20 5.49 0.56
CA ALA A 77 1.78 6.68 1.30
C ALA A 77 2.22 7.98 0.62
N HIS A 78 3.43 8.01 0.06
CA HIS A 78 3.91 9.16 -0.70
C HIS A 78 3.15 9.39 -2.02
N LYS A 79 2.55 8.35 -2.58
CA LYS A 79 1.75 8.43 -3.82
C LYS A 79 0.31 8.86 -3.57
N ILE A 80 -0.24 8.56 -2.39
CA ILE A 80 -1.60 8.96 -2.02
C ILE A 80 -1.68 10.48 -2.01
N LYS A 81 -2.45 11.03 -2.94
CA LYS A 81 -2.86 12.43 -2.88
C LYS A 81 -3.84 12.58 -1.74
N ILE A 82 -3.35 13.10 -0.62
CA ILE A 82 -4.22 13.66 0.41
C ILE A 82 -4.86 14.89 -0.24
N PHE A 83 -6.03 14.73 -0.86
CA PHE A 83 -6.86 15.88 -1.16
C PHE A 83 -7.18 16.51 0.19
N PRO A 84 -6.68 17.73 0.48
CA PRO A 84 -7.13 18.43 1.67
C PRO A 84 -8.65 18.55 1.50
N ASN A 85 -9.39 18.21 2.55
CA ASN A 85 -10.85 18.22 2.63
C ASN A 85 -11.45 19.64 2.49
N ILE A 86 -10.87 20.52 1.66
CA ILE A 86 -11.18 21.95 1.57
C ILE A 86 -12.64 22.15 1.11
N GLU A 87 -13.15 21.29 0.22
CA GLU A 87 -14.55 21.37 -0.24
C GLU A 87 -15.59 21.02 0.83
N ARG A 88 -15.24 20.22 1.84
CA ARG A 88 -16.15 19.93 2.97
C ARG A 88 -16.18 21.05 4.01
N TYR A 89 -15.16 21.90 4.07
CA TYR A 89 -15.15 23.07 4.95
C TYR A 89 -15.90 24.26 4.35
N GLN A 90 -15.80 24.50 3.03
CA GLN A 90 -16.50 25.63 2.40
C GLN A 90 -18.03 25.49 2.41
N ASN A 91 -18.54 24.27 2.35
CA ASN A 91 -19.97 23.99 2.40
C ASN A 91 -20.60 24.08 3.81
N ARG A 92 -19.78 24.18 4.88
CA ARG A 92 -20.28 24.39 6.25
C ARG A 92 -20.38 25.86 6.63
N THR A 93 -19.60 26.74 6.01
CA THR A 93 -19.59 28.19 6.31
C THR A 93 -20.67 28.99 5.59
N SER A 94 -21.34 28.43 4.58
CA SER A 94 -22.37 29.12 3.78
C SER A 94 -23.80 29.00 4.32
N VAL A 95 -24.04 28.35 5.46
CA VAL A 95 -25.39 28.09 5.99
C VAL A 95 -25.88 29.12 7.02
N VAL A 96 -25.04 30.07 7.48
CA VAL A 96 -25.50 31.12 8.42
C VAL A 96 -25.67 32.45 7.69
N LYS A 97 -26.77 32.59 6.95
CA LYS A 97 -27.32 33.92 6.67
C LYS A 97 -28.24 34.29 7.86
N PRO A 98 -27.99 35.40 8.57
CA PRO A 98 -28.89 35.84 9.63
C PRO A 98 -30.18 36.34 8.97
N THR A 99 -31.28 35.65 9.25
CA THR A 99 -32.63 36.13 8.93
C THR A 99 -32.87 37.40 9.75
N LYS A 100 -33.18 38.51 9.07
CA LYS A 100 -33.71 39.73 9.69
C LYS A 100 -35.10 39.49 10.25
#